data_AF-A0A921KJI9-F1
#
_entry.id   AF-A0A921KJI9-F1
#
_cell.length_a   1.000
_cell.length_b   1.000
_cell.length_c   1.000
_cell.angle_alpha   90.00
_cell.angle_beta   90.00
_cell.angle_gamma   90.00
#
_symmetry.space_group_name_H-M   'P 1'
#
loop_
_entity.id
_entity.type
_entity.pdbx_description
1 polymer ?
#
loop_
_entity_poly.entity_id
_entity_poly.type
_entity_poly.pdbx_seq_one_letter_code
_entity_poly.pdbx_strand_id
1 'polypeptide(L)' 'MKEAAGEANMTVVTIIIIGVIVAIATPIISNMMKSTEAKTECYNNGGTWVDGKCNQLSGY' A
#
# COMPACT_ATOMS: atom_id res chain seq x y z
N MET A 1 -23.96 13.03 -34.90
CA MET A 1 -22.82 12.95 -33.97
C MET A 1 -23.12 13.69 -32.66
N LYS A 2 -24.12 13.25 -31.89
CA LYS A 2 -24.40 13.82 -30.55
C LYS A 2 -24.24 12.78 -29.44
N GLU A 3 -24.17 11.50 -29.81
CA GLU A 3 -24.00 10.36 -28.89
C GLU A 3 -22.53 10.04 -28.57
N ALA A 4 -21.58 10.32 -29.48
CA ALA A 4 -20.15 10.06 -29.26
C ALA A 4 -19.50 10.96 -28.18
N ALA A 5 -20.07 12.14 -27.93
CA ALA A 5 -19.63 13.00 -26.81
C ALA A 5 -20.15 12.49 -25.45
N GLY A 6 -21.25 11.73 -25.45
CA GLY A 6 -21.83 11.11 -24.26
C GLY A 6 -21.09 9.85 -23.81
N GLU A 7 -20.55 9.06 -24.74
CA GLU A 7 -19.81 7.82 -24.43
C GLU A 7 -18.34 8.03 -24.10
N ALA A 8 -17.67 9.01 -24.72
CA ALA A 8 -16.30 9.39 -24.33
C ALA A 8 -16.21 9.77 -22.85
N ASN A 9 -17.31 10.25 -22.27
CA ASN A 9 -17.41 10.61 -20.87
C ASN A 9 -17.24 9.40 -19.93
N MET A 10 -17.76 8.21 -20.28
CA MET A 10 -17.62 7.03 -19.40
C MET A 10 -16.17 6.54 -19.31
N THR A 11 -15.43 6.58 -20.42
CA THR A 11 -14.00 6.25 -20.42
C THR A 11 -13.20 7.26 -19.61
N VAL A 12 -13.49 8.56 -19.76
CA VAL A 12 -12.85 9.62 -18.98
C VAL A 12 -13.12 9.45 -17.49
N VAL A 13 -14.38 9.21 -17.10
CA VAL A 13 -14.78 8.95 -15.72
C VAL A 13 -14.05 7.72 -15.16
N THR A 14 -13.91 6.66 -15.95
CA THR A 14 -13.20 5.44 -15.53
C THR A 14 -11.72 5.70 -15.24
N ILE A 15 -11.03 6.45 -16.10
CA ILE A 15 -9.61 6.80 -15.89
C ILE A 15 -9.44 7.64 -14.63
N ILE A 16 -10.34 8.60 -14.37
CA ILE A 16 -10.33 9.41 -13.16
C ILE A 16 -10.51 8.51 -11.92
N ILE A 17 -11.47 7.58 -11.95
CA ILE A 17 -11.71 6.64 -10.84
C ILE A 17 -10.46 5.79 -10.57
N ILE A 18 -9.84 5.23 -11.61
CA ILE A 18 -8.59 4.45 -11.44
C ILE A 18 -7.50 5.34 -10.82
N GLY A 19 -7.34 6.58 -11.29
CA GLY A 19 -6.39 7.54 -10.73
C GLY A 19 -6.61 7.81 -9.24
N VAL A 20 -7.85 8.01 -8.82
CA VAL A 20 -8.21 8.22 -7.40
C VAL A 20 -7.94 6.97 -6.57
N ILE A 21 -8.31 5.79 -7.06
CA ILE A 21 -8.07 4.51 -6.36
C ILE A 21 -6.57 4.30 -6.16
N VAL A 22 -5.76 4.50 -7.21
CA VAL A 22 -4.30 4.36 -7.13
C VAL A 22 -3.72 5.35 -6.12
N ALA A 23 -4.14 6.61 -6.15
CA ALA A 23 -3.66 7.62 -5.21
C ALA A 23 -3.93 7.28 -3.74
N ILE A 24 -5.05 6.60 -3.45
CA ILE A 24 -5.38 6.13 -2.09
C ILE A 24 -4.65 4.83 -1.75
N ALA A 25 -4.51 3.91 -2.71
CA ALA A 25 -3.87 2.61 -2.50
C ALA A 25 -2.36 2.72 -2.25
N THR A 26 -1.67 3.63 -2.96
CA THR A 26 -0.21 3.82 -2.82
C THR A 26 0.24 4.05 -1.37
N PRO A 27 -0.27 5.04 -0.62
CA PRO A 27 0.19 5.25 0.77
C PRO A 27 -0.15 4.08 1.69
N ILE A 28 -1.27 3.38 1.45
CA ILE A 28 -1.64 2.18 2.22
C ILE A 28 -0.59 1.08 2.01
N ILE A 29 -0.24 0.79 0.75
CA ILE A 29 0.78 -0.19 0.39
C ILE A 29 2.14 0.21 0.96
N SER A 30 2.55 1.47 0.83
CA SER A 30 3.81 1.95 1.41
C SER A 30 3.87 1.78 2.93
N ASN A 31 2.78 2.06 3.65
CA ASN A 31 2.72 1.89 5.10
C ASN A 31 2.76 0.41 5.52
N MET A 32 2.11 -0.47 4.74
CA MET A 32 2.20 -1.92 4.94
C MET A 32 3.62 -2.41 4.66
N MET A 33 4.26 -1.95 3.58
CA MET A 33 5.64 -2.33 3.25
C MET A 33 6.62 -1.90 4.34
N LYS A 34 6.49 -0.68 4.90
CA LYS A 34 7.31 -0.25 6.06
C LYS A 34 7.12 -1.14 7.27
N SER A 35 5.89 -1.58 7.55
CA SER A 35 5.60 -2.51 8.66
C SER A 35 6.23 -3.88 8.41
N THR A 36 6.19 -4.37 7.16
CA THR A 36 6.82 -5.62 6.74
C THR A 36 8.34 -5.54 6.75
N GLU A 37 8.92 -4.40 6.36
CA GLU A 37 10.35 -4.12 6.42
C GLU A 37 10.84 -4.19 7.86
N ALA A 38 10.22 -3.45 8.78
CA ALA A 38 10.55 -3.46 10.20
C ALA A 38 10.44 -4.87 10.81
N LYS A 39 9.43 -5.64 10.39
CA LYS A 39 9.25 -7.03 10.83
C LYS A 39 10.34 -7.95 10.29
N THR A 40 10.71 -7.80 9.02
CA THR A 40 11.80 -8.55 8.38
C THR A 40 13.14 -8.25 9.03
N GLU A 41 13.44 -6.97 9.25
CA GLU A 41 14.64 -6.53 9.96
C GLU A 41 14.70 -7.13 11.37
N CYS A 42 13.58 -7.13 12.09
CA CYS A 42 13.49 -7.74 13.40
C CYS A 42 13.91 -9.22 13.39
N TYR A 43 13.40 -10.00 12.44
CA TYR A 43 13.76 -11.42 12.32
C TYR A 43 15.20 -11.63 11.86
N ASN A 44 15.69 -10.83 10.92
CA ASN A 44 17.06 -10.92 10.41
C ASN A 44 18.09 -10.61 11.51
N ASN A 45 17.74 -9.72 12.45
CA ASN A 45 18.57 -9.38 13.59
C ASN A 45 18.41 -10.37 14.77
N GLY A 46 17.78 -11.53 14.56
CA GLY A 46 17.58 -12.56 15.58
C GLY A 46 16.48 -12.22 16.61
N GLY A 47 15.71 -11.16 16.38
CA GLY A 47 14.58 -10.76 17.20
C GLY A 47 13.30 -11.53 16.87
N THR A 48 12.27 -11.30 17.67
CA THR A 48 10.93 -11.84 17.47
C THR A 48 9.90 -10.73 17.44
N TRP A 49 8.91 -10.81 16.56
CA TRP A 49 7.86 -9.79 16.46
C TRP A 49 6.69 -10.13 17.39
N VAL A 50 6.47 -9.34 18.44
CA VAL A 50 5.43 -9.55 19.47
C VAL A 50 4.71 -8.23 19.75
N ASP A 51 3.38 -8.27 19.89
CA ASP A 51 2.53 -7.10 20.19
C ASP A 51 2.75 -5.87 19.30
N GLY A 52 3.01 -6.12 18.01
CA GLY A 52 3.22 -5.05 17.02
C GLY A 52 4.57 -4.35 17.14
N LYS A 53 5.53 -4.91 17.88
CA LYS A 53 6.89 -4.38 18.04
C LYS A 53 7.93 -5.47 17.85
N CYS A 54 9.13 -5.05 17.48
CA CYS A 54 10.27 -5.94 17.52
C CYS A 54 10.74 -6.14 18.95
N ASN A 55 10.73 -7.39 19.42
CA ASN A 55 11.37 -7.82 20.65
C ASN A 55 12.73 -8.43 20.30
N GLN A 56 13.77 -7.60 20.34
CA GLN A 56 15.14 -8.11 20.27
C GLN A 56 15.44 -8.79 21.60
N LEU A 57 15.68 -10.10 21.56
CA LEU A 57 16.28 -10.81 22.69
C LEU A 57 17.73 -10.31 22.79
N SER A 58 17.93 -9.25 23.58
CA SER A 58 19.25 -8.74 23.92
C SER A 58 19.95 -9.77 24.81
N GLY A 59 20.59 -10.74 24.16
CA GLY A 59 21.25 -11.82 24.86
C GLY A 59 21.63 -12.96 23.93
N TYR A 60 22.53 -12.70 22.97
CA TYR A 60 23.70 -13.51 22.61
C TYR A 60 24.54 -12.75 21.58
#